data_AF-A0ABD2FT84-F1
#
_entry.id   AF-A0ABD2FT84-F1
#
_cell.length_a   1.000
_cell.length_b   1.000
_cell.length_c   1.000
_cell.angle_alpha   90.00
_cell.angle_beta   90.00
_cell.angle_gamma   90.00
#
_symmetry.space_group_name_H-M   'P 1'
#
loop_
_entity.id
_entity.type
_entity.pdbx_description
1 polymer ?
#
loop_
_entity_poly.entity_id
_entity_poly.type
_entity_poly.pdbx_seq_one_letter_code
_entity_poly.pdbx_strand_id
1 'polypeptide(L)'
;METLESELTCPICLELFEDPLLLPCAHSLCFNCAHRILVSHCSTSKPLESISAFQCPTCRYVITLNHRGLEGLKRNVTLQNIIDRFQKASISSPNSPTESRRLQPPQRPYTATISGTIAGTVGGGGWWNEWKQRPQQPGHFQPLPPARQPHQPR
;
A
#
# COMPACT_ATOMS: atom_id res chain seq x y z
N MET A 1 -6.39 22.93 17.74
CA MET A 1 -5.12 22.21 17.57
C MET A 1 -5.41 21.12 16.57
N GLU A 2 -4.74 21.13 15.42
CA GLU A 2 -4.92 20.10 14.39
C GLU A 2 -4.32 18.78 14.90
N THR A 3 -5.01 17.67 14.67
CA THR A 3 -4.53 16.34 15.08
C THR A 3 -3.66 15.77 13.96
N LEU A 4 -2.67 14.93 14.29
CA LEU A 4 -1.83 14.28 13.29
C LEU A 4 -2.66 13.51 12.23
N GLU A 5 -3.80 12.96 12.62
CA GLU A 5 -4.75 12.32 11.70
C GLU A 5 -5.17 13.26 10.56
N SER A 6 -5.43 14.54 10.85
CA SER A 6 -5.84 15.52 9.85
C SER A 6 -4.74 15.86 8.83
N GLU A 7 -3.47 15.65 9.17
CA GLU A 7 -2.35 15.78 8.23
C GLU A 7 -2.19 14.53 7.34
N LEU A 8 -2.74 13.40 7.79
CA LEU A 8 -2.68 12.10 7.11
C LEU A 8 -3.94 11.77 6.32
N THR A 9 -4.89 12.70 6.23
CA THR A 9 -6.14 12.52 5.48
C THR A 9 -6.05 13.08 4.07
N CYS A 10 -6.66 12.37 3.12
CA CYS A 10 -6.76 12.80 1.74
C CYS A 10 -7.81 13.91 1.61
N PRO A 11 -7.51 15.04 0.93
CA PRO A 11 -8.46 16.14 0.76
C PRO A 11 -9.65 15.81 -0.16
N ILE A 12 -9.68 14.61 -0.76
CA ILE A 12 -10.71 14.18 -1.71
C ILE A 12 -11.69 13.18 -1.09
N CYS A 13 -11.20 12.11 -0.47
CA CYS A 13 -12.07 11.14 0.21
C CYS A 13 -12.28 11.44 1.70
N LEU A 14 -11.49 12.35 2.28
CA LEU A 14 -11.52 12.71 3.71
C LEU A 14 -11.19 11.54 4.66
N GLU A 15 -10.60 10.49 4.12
CA GLU A 15 -10.08 9.32 4.86
C GLU A 15 -8.55 9.35 4.86
N LEU A 16 -7.92 8.51 5.70
CA LEU A 16 -6.46 8.32 5.67
C LEU A 16 -6.01 7.92 4.25
N PHE A 17 -4.84 8.41 3.81
CA PHE A 17 -4.39 8.08 2.47
C PHE A 17 -4.22 6.58 2.22
N GLU A 18 -4.81 6.10 1.13
CA GLU A 18 -4.69 4.73 0.62
C GLU A 18 -3.96 4.76 -0.73
N ASP A 19 -2.85 4.03 -0.82
CA ASP A 19 -1.91 4.06 -1.95
C ASP A 19 -1.59 5.51 -2.39
N PRO A 20 -0.97 6.33 -1.52
CA PRO A 20 -0.73 7.74 -1.81
C PRO A 20 0.22 7.90 -3.00
N LEU A 21 -0.24 8.58 -4.04
CA LEU A 21 0.57 9.05 -5.16
C LEU A 21 1.23 10.37 -4.82
N LEU A 22 2.53 10.47 -5.06
CA LEU A 22 3.30 11.71 -5.00
C LEU A 22 3.20 12.45 -6.34
N LEU A 23 2.57 13.61 -6.32
CA LEU A 23 2.43 14.47 -7.50
C LEU A 23 3.72 15.27 -7.74
N PRO A 24 3.97 15.75 -8.97
CA PRO A 24 5.11 16.63 -9.27
C PRO A 24 5.15 17.93 -8.46
N CYS A 25 4.00 18.38 -7.93
CA CYS A 25 3.88 19.52 -7.04
C CYS A 25 4.11 19.17 -5.55
N ALA A 26 4.64 17.99 -5.24
CA ALA A 26 4.91 17.45 -3.90
C ALA A 26 3.68 17.21 -3.00
N HIS A 27 2.46 17.41 -3.49
CA HIS A 27 1.24 16.99 -2.80
C HIS A 27 0.96 15.50 -2.99
N SER A 28 0.23 14.90 -2.04
CA SER A 28 -0.19 13.51 -2.12
C SER A 28 -1.70 13.37 -2.33
N LEU A 29 -2.12 12.35 -3.07
CA LEU A 29 -3.52 11.94 -3.28
C LEU A 29 -3.61 10.42 -3.29
N CYS A 30 -4.72 9.83 -2.84
CA CYS A 30 -4.94 8.40 -3.04
C CYS A 30 -4.97 8.07 -4.54
N PHE A 31 -4.46 6.91 -4.94
CA PHE A 31 -4.50 6.45 -6.34
C PHE A 31 -5.91 6.54 -6.92
N ASN A 32 -6.90 6.01 -6.18
CA ASN A 32 -8.30 6.01 -6.62
C ASN A 32 -8.89 7.43 -6.70
N CYS A 33 -8.48 8.33 -5.81
CA CYS A 33 -8.91 9.73 -5.84
C CYS A 33 -8.38 10.45 -7.09
N ALA A 34 -7.09 10.29 -7.41
CA ALA A 34 -6.50 10.84 -8.63
C ALA A 34 -7.18 10.26 -9.88
N HIS A 35 -7.49 8.96 -9.89
CA HIS A 35 -8.20 8.31 -11.00
C HIS A 35 -9.59 8.89 -11.23
N ARG A 36 -10.37 9.10 -10.17
CA ARG A 36 -11.70 9.74 -10.27
C ARG A 36 -11.63 11.15 -10.84
N ILE A 37 -10.66 11.96 -10.38
CA ILE A 37 -10.44 13.31 -10.92
C ILE A 37 -10.13 13.21 -12.42
N LEU A 38 -9.17 12.37 -12.80
CA LEU A 38 -8.77 12.19 -14.19
C LEU A 38 -9.96 11.84 -15.09
N VAL A 39 -10.74 10.82 -14.72
CA VAL A 39 -11.92 10.38 -15.49
C VAL A 39 -13.00 11.45 -15.56
N SER A 40 -13.24 12.19 -14.48
CA SER A 40 -14.25 13.27 -14.46
C SER A 40 -13.89 14.44 -15.38
N HIS A 41 -12.59 14.71 -15.59
CA HIS A 41 -12.13 15.74 -16.49
C HIS A 41 -12.20 15.34 -17.98
N CYS A 42 -12.49 14.07 -18.31
CA CYS A 42 -12.55 13.56 -19.69
C CYS A 42 -13.89 13.76 -20.41
N SER A 43 -14.93 14.26 -19.73
CA SER A 43 -16.27 14.34 -20.30
C SER A 43 -16.43 15.43 -21.38
N THR A 44 -15.40 16.24 -21.64
CA THR A 44 -15.42 17.29 -22.68
C THR A 44 -14.58 16.90 -23.90
N SER A 45 -15.21 16.11 -24.78
CA SER A 45 -15.14 16.23 -26.24
C SER A 45 -13.81 16.04 -26.99
N LYS A 46 -12.97 15.03 -26.71
CA LYS A 46 -12.02 14.47 -27.72
C LYS A 46 -11.78 12.96 -27.55
N PRO A 47 -11.62 12.17 -28.64
CA PRO A 47 -11.46 10.72 -28.55
C PRO A 47 -10.13 10.29 -27.91
N LEU A 48 -10.25 9.50 -26.84
CA LEU A 48 -9.45 8.37 -26.31
C LEU A 48 -7.89 8.38 -26.29
N GLU A 49 -7.16 9.22 -27.01
CA GLU A 49 -5.71 9.02 -27.19
C GLU A 49 -4.80 9.88 -26.30
N SER A 50 -5.31 10.84 -25.53
CA SER A 50 -4.43 11.68 -24.68
C SER A 50 -5.17 12.42 -23.57
N ILE A 51 -5.67 11.68 -22.59
CA ILE A 51 -5.99 12.29 -21.30
C ILE A 51 -4.65 12.47 -20.57
N SER A 52 -3.93 13.52 -20.93
CA SER A 52 -2.56 13.73 -20.50
C SER A 52 -2.44 14.75 -19.38
N ALA A 53 -3.52 15.26 -18.79
CA ALA A 53 -3.37 16.19 -17.66
C ALA A 53 -4.59 16.28 -16.71
N PHE A 54 -4.31 16.59 -15.44
CA PHE A 54 -5.30 17.03 -14.46
C PHE A 54 -4.71 18.09 -13.52
N GLN A 55 -5.55 18.80 -12.76
CA GLN A 55 -5.08 19.80 -11.79
C GLN A 55 -5.03 19.23 -10.38
N CYS A 56 -3.97 19.56 -9.64
CA CYS A 56 -3.87 19.26 -8.22
C CYS A 56 -5.01 19.99 -7.46
N PRO A 57 -5.83 19.29 -6.66
CA PRO A 57 -6.91 19.91 -5.90
C PRO A 57 -6.39 20.85 -4.80
N THR A 58 -5.17 20.61 -4.30
CA THR A 58 -4.58 21.39 -3.20
C THR A 58 -3.95 22.70 -3.68
N CYS A 59 -3.20 22.66 -4.78
CA CYS A 59 -2.40 23.81 -5.24
C CYS A 59 -2.68 24.26 -6.68
N ARG A 60 -3.65 23.65 -7.36
CA ARG A 60 -4.05 23.94 -8.76
C ARG A 60 -2.95 23.69 -9.81
N TYR A 61 -1.79 23.14 -9.41
CA TYR A 61 -0.72 22.79 -10.34
C TYR A 61 -1.20 21.78 -11.38
N VAL A 62 -0.90 22.03 -12.67
CA VAL A 62 -1.27 21.16 -13.78
C VAL A 62 -0.27 20.00 -13.87
N ILE A 63 -0.77 18.79 -13.75
CA ILE A 63 0.01 17.56 -13.73
C ILE A 63 -0.16 16.88 -15.08
N THR A 64 0.90 16.86 -15.87
CA THR A 64 0.90 16.18 -17.17
C THR A 64 1.31 14.71 -17.00
N LEU A 65 0.51 13.81 -17.57
CA LEU A 65 0.68 12.36 -17.57
C LEU A 65 1.22 11.87 -18.92
N ASN A 66 2.01 10.80 -18.87
CA ASN A 66 2.52 10.11 -20.06
C ASN A 66 1.57 8.98 -20.50
N HIS A 67 1.99 8.14 -21.45
CA HIS A 67 1.23 6.97 -21.91
C HIS A 67 0.89 5.95 -20.80
N ARG A 68 1.56 6.01 -19.64
CA ARG A 68 1.27 5.16 -18.47
C ARG A 68 0.22 5.77 -17.54
N GLY A 69 -0.26 6.98 -17.82
CA GLY A 69 -1.26 7.66 -17.00
C GLY A 69 -0.79 7.83 -15.55
N LEU A 70 -1.68 7.52 -14.60
CA LEU A 70 -1.40 7.63 -13.17
C LEU A 70 -0.40 6.58 -12.67
N GLU A 71 -0.27 5.43 -13.33
CA GLU A 71 0.72 4.41 -12.96
C GLU A 71 2.17 4.87 -13.18
N GLY A 72 2.35 5.92 -14.01
CA GLY A 72 3.64 6.59 -14.19
C GLY A 72 4.05 7.47 -13.00
N LEU A 73 3.15 7.78 -12.08
CA LEU A 73 3.44 8.60 -10.90
C LEU A 73 4.04 7.75 -9.77
N LYS A 74 4.93 8.37 -8.99
CA LYS A 74 5.60 7.69 -7.88
C LYS A 74 4.65 7.53 -6.71
N ARG A 75 4.63 6.36 -6.08
CA ARG A 75 3.97 6.14 -4.78
C ARG A 75 4.79 6.75 -3.63
N ASN A 76 4.11 7.43 -2.71
CA ASN A 76 4.68 7.99 -1.50
C ASN A 76 4.74 6.93 -0.39
N VAL A 77 5.72 6.02 -0.50
CA VAL A 77 5.93 4.95 0.46
C VAL A 77 6.21 5.47 1.87
N THR A 78 6.87 6.63 1.99
CA THR A 78 7.13 7.27 3.29
C THR A 78 5.83 7.66 3.99
N LEU A 79 4.91 8.30 3.28
CA LEU A 79 3.59 8.66 3.83
C LEU A 79 2.81 7.40 4.21
N GLN A 80 2.82 6.37 3.37
CA GLN A 80 2.18 5.09 3.68
C GLN A 80 2.73 4.45 4.96
N ASN A 81 4.05 4.50 5.17
CA ASN A 81 4.70 3.99 6.38
C ASN A 81 4.32 4.78 7.64
N ILE A 82 4.14 6.10 7.51
CA ILE A 82 3.70 6.94 8.63
C ILE A 82 2.27 6.58 9.02
N ILE A 83 1.38 6.41 8.04
CA ILE A 83 -0.02 6.01 8.24
C ILE A 83 -0.10 4.63 8.93
N ASP A 84 0.68 3.65 8.49
CA ASP A 84 0.74 2.32 9.11
C ASP A 84 1.14 2.39 10.59
N ARG A 85 2.15 3.20 10.92
CA ARG A 85 2.59 3.41 12.32
C ARG A 85 1.56 4.15 13.14
N PHE A 86 0.91 5.16 12.57
CA PHE A 86 -0.17 5.92 13.22
C PHE A 86 -1.35 5.02 13.57
N GLN A 87 -1.78 4.17 12.64
CA GLN A 87 -2.85 3.19 12.88
C GLN A 87 -2.43 2.19 13.97
N LYS A 88 -1.22 1.66 13.92
CA LYS A 88 -0.72 0.75 14.97
C LYS A 88 -0.70 1.40 16.35
N ALA A 89 -0.26 2.66 16.45
CA ALA A 89 -0.22 3.41 17.71
C ALA A 89 -1.62 3.72 18.26
N SER A 90 -2.57 4.06 17.39
CA SER A 90 -3.95 4.34 17.79
C SER A 90 -4.71 3.08 18.24
N ILE A 91 -4.35 1.90 17.72
CA ILE A 91 -4.94 0.62 18.14
C ILE A 91 -4.28 0.10 19.44
N SER A 92 -3.10 0.59 19.83
CA SER A 92 -2.27 -0.01 20.90
C SER A 92 -2.34 0.64 22.29
N SER A 93 -3.38 1.41 22.67
CA SER A 93 -3.57 1.80 24.09
C SER A 93 -5.01 2.17 24.51
N PRO A 94 -5.51 1.79 25.71
CA PRO A 94 -4.99 0.78 26.65
C PRO A 94 -6.06 -0.18 27.24
N ASN A 95 -5.74 -1.47 27.31
CA ASN A 95 -6.10 -2.27 28.48
C ASN A 95 -4.79 -2.48 29.28
N SER A 96 -4.71 -1.87 30.46
CA SER A 96 -3.78 -2.27 31.52
C SER A 96 -4.61 -2.92 32.64
N PRO A 97 -4.04 -3.91 33.35
CA PRO A 97 -3.55 -3.54 34.68
C PRO A 97 -2.16 -4.13 34.99
N THR A 98 -1.35 -3.30 35.65
CA THR A 98 -0.51 -3.64 36.81
C THR A 98 0.51 -4.78 36.66
N GLU A 99 1.80 -4.44 36.70
CA GLU A 99 2.62 -4.63 37.91
C GLU A 99 4.12 -4.56 37.56
N SER A 100 4.80 -3.65 38.28
CA SER A 100 6.18 -3.73 38.77
C SER A 100 7.07 -4.91 38.36
N ARG A 101 8.37 -4.58 38.14
CA ARG A 101 9.55 -5.45 37.92
C ARG A 101 9.91 -5.54 36.43
N ARG A 102 11.04 -5.04 35.94
CA ARG A 102 12.36 -4.86 36.54
C ARG A 102 13.12 -3.89 35.62
N LEU A 103 13.62 -2.79 36.17
CA LEU A 103 14.94 -2.35 35.74
C LEU A 103 15.90 -3.48 36.14
N GLN A 104 16.50 -4.20 35.20
CA GLN A 104 17.79 -4.83 35.49
C GLN A 104 18.69 -4.89 34.24
N PRO A 105 19.97 -4.48 34.35
CA PRO A 105 20.94 -4.50 33.25
C PRO A 105 21.34 -5.94 32.85
N PRO A 106 22.06 -6.12 31.73
CA PRO A 106 22.41 -7.45 31.24
C PRO A 106 23.52 -8.04 32.11
N GLN A 107 23.32 -9.23 32.65
CA GLN A 107 24.42 -10.07 33.16
C GLN A 107 24.16 -11.52 32.73
N ARG A 108 25.01 -12.01 31.82
CA ARG A 108 25.36 -13.43 31.66
C ARG A 108 26.63 -13.69 32.50
N PRO A 109 27.13 -14.93 32.66
CA PRO A 109 26.50 -16.27 32.68
C PRO A 109 27.09 -17.20 33.79
N TYR A 110 26.46 -18.34 34.14
CA TYR A 110 27.13 -19.64 34.45
C TYR A 110 26.07 -20.73 34.78
N THR A 111 25.94 -21.79 33.96
CA THR A 111 26.37 -23.20 34.12
C THR A 111 25.38 -24.16 34.79
N ALA A 112 25.37 -25.38 34.21
CA ALA A 112 24.94 -26.69 34.74
C ALA A 112 23.47 -27.14 34.52
N THR A 113 23.31 -27.95 33.47
CA THR A 113 22.72 -29.31 33.40
C THR A 113 21.51 -29.68 34.27
N ILE A 114 20.45 -30.23 33.66
CA ILE A 114 19.92 -31.61 33.80
C ILE A 114 18.55 -31.73 33.07
N SER A 115 18.37 -32.86 32.38
CA SER A 115 17.22 -33.31 31.60
C SER A 115 15.86 -33.32 32.33
N GLY A 116 14.79 -33.22 31.54
CA GLY A 116 13.43 -33.65 31.94
C GLY A 116 12.38 -33.44 30.85
N THR A 117 12.01 -34.52 30.17
CA THR A 117 10.89 -34.62 29.21
C THR A 117 9.55 -34.61 29.96
N ILE A 118 8.53 -33.85 29.52
CA ILE A 118 7.23 -34.34 28.98
C ILE A 118 6.21 -33.20 28.75
N ALA A 119 5.41 -33.45 27.72
CA ALA A 119 4.31 -32.72 27.10
C ALA A 119 3.30 -31.99 28.01
N GLY A 120 2.75 -30.91 27.45
CA GLY A 120 1.49 -30.28 27.87
C GLY A 120 1.02 -29.24 26.85
N THR A 121 0.11 -29.65 25.97
CA THR A 121 -0.55 -28.84 24.94
C THR A 121 -1.64 -27.93 25.52
N VAL A 122 -1.64 -26.66 25.12
CA VAL A 122 -2.79 -25.75 25.03
C VAL A 122 -2.32 -24.64 24.06
N GLY A 123 -2.84 -24.48 22.84
CA GLY A 123 -4.23 -24.26 22.48
C GLY A 123 -4.45 -22.75 22.35
N GLY A 124 -4.41 -22.20 21.13
CA GLY A 124 -4.87 -20.82 20.89
C GLY A 124 -4.24 -20.07 19.72
N GLY A 125 -4.98 -20.00 18.60
CA GLY A 125 -5.13 -18.80 17.77
C GLY A 125 -3.92 -18.28 16.99
N GLY A 126 -3.86 -18.57 15.69
CA GLY A 126 -2.88 -17.97 14.77
C GLY A 126 -3.31 -18.03 13.30
N TRP A 127 -4.44 -17.39 12.96
CA TRP A 127 -4.97 -17.29 11.59
C TRP A 127 -4.67 -15.90 10.97
N TRP A 128 -3.39 -15.52 10.85
CA TRP A 128 -3.02 -14.21 10.25
C TRP A 128 -1.85 -14.24 9.24
N ASN A 129 -1.45 -15.42 8.74
CA ASN A 129 -0.23 -15.54 7.92
C ASN A 129 -0.45 -16.13 6.50
N GLU A 130 -1.68 -16.13 5.96
CA GLU A 130 -2.03 -16.75 4.65
C GLU A 130 -1.89 -15.82 3.42
N TRP A 131 -1.20 -14.68 3.51
CA TRP A 131 -0.99 -13.78 2.34
C TRP A 131 0.47 -13.68 1.88
N LYS A 132 1.42 -14.33 2.55
CA LYS A 132 2.86 -14.18 2.27
C LYS A 132 3.50 -15.38 1.57
N GLN A 133 2.72 -16.26 0.95
CA GLN A 133 3.22 -17.44 0.22
C GLN A 133 2.61 -17.62 -1.18
N ARG A 134 2.35 -16.52 -1.90
CA ARG A 134 2.23 -16.59 -3.36
C ARG A 134 3.63 -16.54 -3.99
N PRO A 135 4.15 -17.64 -4.55
CA PRO A 135 5.34 -17.58 -5.38
C PRO A 135 5.00 -16.79 -6.66
N GLN A 136 5.83 -15.80 -6.98
CA GLN A 136 5.86 -15.17 -8.30
C GLN A 136 6.29 -16.23 -9.31
N GLN A 137 5.34 -16.73 -10.10
CA GLN A 137 5.63 -17.53 -11.29
C GLN A 137 6.11 -16.55 -12.38
N PRO A 138 7.32 -16.70 -12.95
CA PRO A 138 7.69 -16.01 -14.17
C PRO A 138 6.87 -16.62 -15.31
N GLY A 139 5.98 -15.81 -15.90
CA GLY A 139 5.19 -16.20 -17.06
C GLY A 139 6.10 -16.65 -18.21
N HIS A 140 6.02 -17.94 -18.53
CA HIS A 140 6.59 -18.58 -19.69
C HIS A 140 6.07 -17.87 -20.97
N PHE A 141 6.95 -17.25 -21.74
CA PHE A 141 6.65 -16.83 -23.11
C PHE A 141 6.48 -18.10 -23.96
N GLN A 142 5.23 -18.42 -24.33
CA GLN A 142 4.97 -19.36 -25.41
C GLN A 142 5.00 -18.61 -26.75
N PRO A 143 5.76 -19.07 -27.76
CA PRO A 143 5.67 -18.51 -29.09
C PRO A 143 4.32 -18.86 -29.74
N LEU A 144 3.69 -17.86 -30.36
CA LEU A 144 2.46 -18.00 -31.14
C LEU A 144 2.68 -18.93 -32.35
N PRO A 145 1.73 -19.82 -32.68
CA PRO A 145 1.79 -20.61 -33.91
C PRO A 145 1.59 -19.74 -35.16
N PRO A 146 2.16 -20.12 -36.33
CA PRO A 146 1.98 -19.36 -37.56
C PRO A 146 0.51 -19.38 -38.03
N ALA A 147 0.03 -18.20 -38.44
CA ALA A 147 -1.30 -18.02 -39.00
C ALA A 147 -1.48 -18.89 -40.26
N ARG A 148 -2.49 -19.78 -40.25
CA ARG A 148 -2.98 -20.46 -41.45
C ARG A 148 -3.55 -19.40 -42.41
N GLN A 149 -3.05 -19.41 -43.65
CA GLN A 149 -3.60 -18.59 -44.73
C GLN A 149 -5.04 -19.04 -45.07
N PRO A 150 -5.97 -18.11 -45.33
CA PRO A 150 -7.27 -18.47 -45.86
C PRO A 150 -7.15 -18.83 -47.34
N HIS A 151 -7.64 -20.01 -47.70
CA HIS A 151 -7.84 -20.43 -49.08
C HIS A 151 -8.77 -19.44 -49.79
N GLN A 152 -8.34 -18.93 -50.95
CA GLN A 152 -9.20 -18.18 -51.86
C GLN A 152 -10.16 -19.14 -52.59
N PRO A 153 -11.45 -18.82 -52.72
CA PRO A 153 -12.31 -19.50 -53.67
C PRO A 153 -12.17 -18.84 -55.05
N ARG A 154 -11.95 -19.66 -56.09
CA ARG A 154 -12.23 -19.28 -57.47
C ARG A 154 -12.77 -20.47 -58.23
#